data_AF-A0A9D4HQ71-F1
#
_entry.id   AF-A0A9D4HQ71-F1
#
_cell.length_a   1.000
_cell.length_b   1.000
_cell.length_c   1.000
_cell.angle_alpha   90.00
_cell.angle_beta   90.00
_cell.angle_gamma   90.00
#
_symmetry.space_group_name_H-M   'P 1'
#
loop_
_entity.id
_entity.type
_entity.pdbx_description
1 polymer ?
#
loop_
_entity_poly.entity_id
_entity_poly.type
_entity_poly.pdbx_seq_one_letter_code
_entity_poly.pdbx_strand_id
1 'polypeptide(L)'
;MFRYFGLRLFLWIPQRLCRMALTCPFCRVTHLTKQGLYRLPRMVLDIDSFYIVATENLHCIKCKKNQIGWSDAILDQLDLATRSSFSVQMMYHSACDNRVNTCCAREA
;
A
#
# COMPACT_ATOMS: atom_id res chain seq x y z
N MET A 1 5.93 34.76 -0.61
CA MET A 1 6.01 33.79 0.50
C MET A 1 5.43 32.48 0.00
N PHE A 2 6.26 31.48 -0.30
CA PHE A 2 5.77 30.16 -0.73
C PHE A 2 5.09 29.49 0.45
N ARG A 3 3.75 29.38 0.40
CA ARG A 3 2.99 28.60 1.38
C ARG A 3 3.26 27.13 1.06
N TYR A 4 4.11 26.49 1.87
CA TYR A 4 4.26 25.04 1.85
C TYR A 4 2.99 24.44 2.46
N PHE A 5 2.18 23.77 1.64
CA PHE A 5 1.08 22.95 2.13
C PHE A 5 1.64 21.55 2.41
N GLY A 6 1.66 21.16 3.68
CA GLY A 6 2.00 19.80 4.08
C GLY A 6 0.78 18.89 3.93
N LEU A 7 0.96 17.74 3.28
CA LEU A 7 -0.03 16.67 3.29
C LEU A 7 0.49 15.51 4.14
N ARG A 8 -0.41 14.82 4.85
CA ARG A 8 -0.04 13.61 5.58
C ARG A 8 0.44 12.54 4.59
N LEU A 9 1.48 11.80 4.98
CA LEU A 9 2.04 10.70 4.21
C LEU A 9 1.89 9.40 4.99
N PHE A 10 1.18 8.44 4.40
CA PHE A 10 1.14 7.04 4.85
C PHE A 10 2.15 6.23 4.03
N LEU A 11 3.19 5.73 4.69
CA LEU A 11 4.29 5.02 4.03
C LEU A 11 4.14 3.51 4.24
N TRP A 12 3.81 2.78 3.17
CA TRP A 12 3.58 1.34 3.17
C TRP A 12 4.77 0.55 2.59
N ILE A 13 5.58 -0.04 3.46
CA ILE A 13 6.79 -0.78 3.05
C ILE A 13 6.83 -2.14 3.78
N PRO A 14 5.88 -3.05 3.49
CA PRO A 14 5.69 -4.29 4.25
C PRO A 14 6.97 -5.15 4.37
N GLN A 15 7.76 -5.29 3.32
CA GLN A 15 9.00 -6.08 3.32
C GLN A 15 10.12 -5.46 4.18
N ARG A 16 10.08 -4.15 4.46
CA ARG A 16 11.02 -3.50 5.40
C ARG A 16 10.46 -3.44 6.81
N LEU A 17 9.17 -3.11 6.95
CA LEU A 17 8.50 -2.99 8.24
C LEU A 17 8.46 -4.34 8.98
N CYS A 18 8.19 -5.43 8.25
CA CYS A 18 7.90 -6.73 8.87
C CYS A 18 9.06 -7.71 8.78
N ARG A 19 10.19 -7.31 8.17
CA ARG A 19 11.39 -8.14 7.96
C ARG A 19 11.10 -9.52 7.35
N MET A 20 10.02 -9.65 6.59
CA MET A 20 9.61 -10.89 5.94
C MET A 20 10.02 -10.94 4.46
N ALA A 21 10.21 -12.14 3.93
CA ALA A 21 10.53 -12.35 2.52
C ALA A 21 9.24 -12.61 1.72
N LEU A 22 8.81 -11.61 0.94
CA LEU A 22 7.65 -11.74 0.05
C LEU A 22 8.00 -12.61 -1.15
N THR A 23 7.11 -13.52 -1.51
CA THR A 23 7.28 -14.42 -2.66
C THR A 23 6.56 -13.86 -3.88
N CYS A 24 7.13 -14.05 -5.06
CA CYS A 24 6.48 -13.60 -6.29
C CYS A 24 5.16 -14.36 -6.51
N PRO A 25 4.01 -13.67 -6.66
CA PRO A 25 2.72 -14.35 -6.80
C PRO A 25 2.56 -15.10 -8.13
N PHE A 26 3.35 -14.72 -9.15
CA PHE A 26 3.29 -15.32 -10.49
C PHE A 26 4.10 -16.61 -10.61
N CYS A 27 5.38 -16.60 -10.21
CA CYS A 27 6.22 -17.79 -10.31
C CYS A 27 6.24 -18.63 -9.03
N ARG A 28 5.91 -18.06 -7.87
CA ARG A 28 5.95 -18.71 -6.54
C ARG A 28 7.27 -19.40 -6.19
N VAL A 29 8.35 -19.11 -6.92
CA VAL A 29 9.66 -19.77 -6.77
C VAL A 29 10.67 -18.85 -6.11
N THR A 30 10.68 -17.56 -6.48
CA THR A 30 11.68 -16.61 -6.02
C THR A 30 11.07 -15.55 -5.13
N HIS A 31 11.82 -15.11 -4.13
CA HIS A 31 11.50 -13.94 -3.33
C HIS A 31 11.61 -12.66 -4.16
N LEU A 32 10.79 -11.68 -3.79
CA LEU A 32 10.80 -10.35 -4.37
C LEU A 32 11.94 -9.52 -3.78
N THR A 33 12.60 -8.79 -4.66
CA THR A 33 13.67 -7.86 -4.33
C THR A 33 13.13 -6.44 -4.19
N LYS A 34 13.66 -5.68 -3.24
CA LYS A 34 13.25 -4.29 -2.99
C LYS A 34 13.81 -3.38 -4.09
N GLN A 35 12.95 -2.67 -4.84
CA GLN A 35 13.35 -1.74 -5.90
C GLN A 35 13.14 -0.26 -5.52
N GLY A 36 12.87 0.03 -4.24
CA GLY A 36 12.62 1.39 -3.75
C GLY A 36 11.13 1.69 -3.64
N LEU A 37 10.76 2.97 -3.74
CA LEU A 37 9.36 3.39 -3.69
C LEU A 37 8.73 3.32 -5.08
N TYR A 38 7.45 2.96 -5.11
CA TYR A 38 6.61 3.06 -6.29
C TYR A 38 6.47 4.53 -6.69
N ARG A 39 6.66 4.81 -7.99
CA ARG A 39 6.78 6.18 -8.52
C ARG A 39 5.49 6.98 -8.43
N LEU A 40 4.34 6.31 -8.35
CA LEU A 40 3.02 6.94 -8.34
C LEU A 40 2.39 6.77 -6.96
N PRO A 41 2.63 7.71 -6.02
CA PRO A 41 1.88 7.74 -4.79
C PRO A 41 0.40 8.00 -5.09
N ARG A 42 -0.50 7.48 -4.25
CA ARG A 42 -1.96 7.62 -4.42
C ARG A 42 -2.50 8.58 -3.38
N MET A 43 -3.46 9.42 -3.77
CA MET A 43 -4.22 10.24 -2.84
C MET A 43 -5.35 9.39 -2.26
N VAL A 44 -5.49 9.41 -0.95
CA VAL A 44 -6.47 8.66 -0.18
C VAL A 44 -7.44 9.64 0.47
N LEU A 45 -8.73 9.38 0.30
CA LEU A 45 -9.78 10.10 1.00
C LEU A 45 -9.81 9.67 2.48
N ASP A 46 -9.76 10.63 3.38
CA ASP A 46 -10.00 10.49 4.82
C ASP A 46 -11.32 11.19 5.18
N ILE A 47 -11.79 11.05 6.42
CA ILE A 47 -13.08 11.59 6.88
C ILE A 47 -13.21 13.08 6.57
N ASP A 48 -12.20 13.87 6.95
CA ASP A 48 -12.25 15.33 6.84
C ASP A 48 -11.20 15.91 5.86
N SER A 49 -10.44 15.06 5.16
CA SER A 49 -9.30 15.53 4.34
C SER A 49 -8.77 14.46 3.37
N PHE A 50 -7.57 14.69 2.84
CA PHE A 50 -6.82 13.74 2.02
C PHE A 50 -5.42 13.53 2.57
N TYR A 51 -4.86 12.35 2.33
CA TYR A 51 -3.45 12.06 2.55
C TYR A 51 -2.87 11.28 1.39
N ILE A 52 -1.54 11.23 1.29
CA ILE A 52 -0.86 10.46 0.26
C ILE A 52 -0.44 9.11 0.85
N VAL A 53 -0.71 8.03 0.13
CA VAL A 53 -0.07 6.74 0.36
C VAL A 53 1.07 6.52 -0.63
N ALA A 54 2.26 6.26 -0.12
CA ALA A 54 3.42 5.81 -0.89
C ALA A 54 3.73 4.37 -0.48
N THR A 55 4.11 3.54 -1.45
CA THR A 55 4.39 2.12 -1.20
C THR A 55 5.73 1.72 -1.78
N GLU A 56 6.28 0.61 -1.31
CA GLU A 56 7.43 0.01 -1.97
C GLU A 56 7.07 -0.68 -3.29
N ASN A 57 8.05 -0.69 -4.20
CA ASN A 57 8.04 -1.41 -5.45
C ASN A 57 8.93 -2.65 -5.33
N LEU A 58 8.37 -3.80 -5.68
CA LEU A 58 8.95 -5.12 -5.47
C LEU A 58 9.23 -5.76 -6.82
N HIS A 59 10.44 -6.26 -7.05
CA HIS A 59 10.85 -6.82 -8.34
C HIS A 59 11.10 -8.32 -8.24
N CYS A 60 10.56 -9.09 -9.18
CA CYS A 60 10.89 -10.50 -9.31
C CYS A 60 12.01 -10.71 -10.33
N ILE A 61 13.14 -11.27 -9.88
CA ILE A 61 14.31 -11.52 -10.76
C ILE A 61 13.97 -12.53 -11.87
N LYS A 62 13.15 -13.55 -11.59
CA LYS A 62 12.80 -14.61 -12.55
C LYS A 62 11.77 -14.14 -13.59
N CYS A 63 10.68 -13.50 -13.14
CA CYS A 63 9.62 -13.04 -14.03
C CYS A 63 9.90 -11.68 -14.67
N LYS A 64 10.88 -10.93 -14.14
CA LYS A 64 11.15 -9.52 -14.46
C LYS A 64 9.94 -8.60 -14.29
N LYS A 65 8.94 -9.02 -13.51
CA LYS A 65 7.70 -8.27 -13.23
C LYS A 65 7.85 -7.50 -11.92
N ASN A 66 7.28 -6.30 -11.90
CA ASN A 66 7.15 -5.49 -10.71
C ASN A 66 5.82 -5.77 -10.01
N GLN A 67 5.84 -5.80 -8.69
CA GLN A 67 4.69 -5.93 -7.80
C GLN A 67 4.67 -4.71 -6.89
N ILE A 68 3.47 -4.26 -6.55
CA ILE A 68 3.27 -3.08 -5.71
C ILE A 68 2.94 -3.58 -4.30
N GLY A 69 3.50 -2.94 -3.26
CA GLY A 69 3.34 -3.41 -1.87
C GLY A 69 1.89 -3.47 -1.35
N TRP A 70 0.95 -2.74 -1.97
CA TRP A 70 -0.47 -2.78 -1.65
C TRP A 70 -1.31 -3.67 -2.56
N SER A 71 -0.72 -4.49 -3.45
CA SER A 71 -1.52 -5.42 -4.25
C SER A 71 -2.07 -6.54 -3.38
N ASP A 72 -3.28 -7.02 -3.68
CA ASP A 72 -3.93 -8.08 -2.89
C ASP A 72 -3.02 -9.31 -2.73
N ALA A 73 -2.36 -9.71 -3.82
CA ALA A 73 -1.42 -10.83 -3.83
C ALA A 73 -0.20 -10.65 -2.90
N ILE A 74 0.16 -9.41 -2.56
CA ILE A 74 1.20 -9.11 -1.56
C ILE A 74 0.59 -9.03 -0.17
N LEU A 75 -0.54 -8.35 -0.02
CA LEU A 75 -1.25 -8.25 1.26
C LEU A 75 -1.66 -9.62 1.81
N ASP A 76 -1.99 -10.59 0.95
CA ASP A 76 -2.36 -11.97 1.31
C ASP A 76 -1.19 -12.79 1.88
N GLN A 77 0.05 -12.34 1.65
CA GLN A 77 1.25 -12.98 2.21
C GLN A 77 1.64 -12.40 3.58
N LEU A 78 1.02 -11.29 3.98
CA LEU A 78 1.33 -10.63 5.24
C LEU A 78 0.62 -11.34 6.39
N ASP A 79 1.22 -11.30 7.57
CA ASP A 79 0.56 -11.71 8.80
C ASP A 79 -0.63 -10.80 9.10
N LEU A 80 -1.59 -11.31 9.87
CA LEU A 80 -2.83 -10.60 10.22
C LEU A 80 -2.57 -9.23 10.87
N ALA A 81 -1.55 -9.10 11.72
CA ALA A 81 -1.25 -7.85 12.41
C ALA A 81 -0.72 -6.78 11.46
N THR A 82 0.22 -7.15 10.59
CA THR A 82 0.71 -6.27 9.52
C THR A 82 -0.41 -5.89 8.58
N ARG A 83 -1.18 -6.87 8.08
CA ARG A 83 -2.28 -6.62 7.14
C ARG A 83 -3.31 -5.67 7.74
N SER A 84 -3.66 -5.83 9.02
CA SER A 84 -4.60 -4.95 9.73
C SER A 84 -4.08 -3.52 9.90
N SER A 85 -2.76 -3.31 9.83
CA SER A 85 -2.16 -1.98 9.86
C SER A 85 -2.32 -1.23 8.54
N PHE A 86 -2.67 -1.91 7.45
CA PHE A 86 -3.02 -1.29 6.17
C PHE A 86 -4.51 -0.90 6.17
N SER A 87 -4.81 0.34 6.55
CA SER A 87 -6.19 0.85 6.67
C SER A 87 -6.80 1.34 5.35
N VAL A 88 -6.09 1.22 4.23
CA VAL A 88 -6.49 1.82 2.96
C VAL A 88 -7.15 0.79 2.07
N GLN A 89 -8.38 1.08 1.63
CA GLN A 89 -9.02 0.36 0.55
C GLN A 89 -8.62 0.96 -0.79
N MET A 90 -7.84 0.19 -1.56
CA MET A 90 -7.41 0.58 -2.90
C MET A 90 -8.44 0.14 -3.94
N MET A 91 -8.83 1.04 -4.83
CA MET A 91 -9.68 0.75 -5.98
C MET A 91 -8.95 1.12 -7.28
N TYR A 92 -9.54 0.81 -8.44
CA TYR A 92 -8.89 1.03 -9.73
C TYR A 92 -8.50 2.51 -9.97
N HIS A 93 -9.38 3.44 -9.61
CA HIS A 93 -9.17 4.88 -9.78
C HIS A 93 -9.10 5.69 -8.49
N SER A 94 -9.48 5.10 -7.35
CA SER A 94 -9.61 5.79 -6.08
C SER A 94 -8.95 5.01 -4.94
N ALA A 95 -8.69 5.69 -3.84
CA ALA A 95 -8.29 5.06 -2.59
C ALA A 95 -9.03 5.76 -1.43
N CYS A 96 -9.47 4.97 -0.46
CA CYS A 96 -10.27 5.46 0.67
C CYS A 96 -9.74 4.84 1.95
N ASP A 97 -9.64 5.61 3.04
CA ASP A 97 -9.39 5.03 4.35
C ASP A 97 -10.65 4.29 4.82
N ASN A 98 -10.47 3.11 5.40
CA ASN A 98 -11.56 2.30 5.95
C ASN A 98 -12.42 3.05 6.99
N ARG A 99 -11.87 4.09 7.62
CA ARG A 99 -12.61 4.99 8.51
C ARG A 99 -13.79 5.67 7.82
N VAL A 100 -13.62 6.12 6.58
CA VAL A 100 -14.70 6.76 5.81
C VAL A 100 -15.83 5.76 5.56
N ASN A 101 -15.50 4.53 5.19
CA ASN A 101 -16.49 3.47 4.98
C ASN A 101 -17.27 3.17 6.27
N THR A 102 -16.59 3.18 7.42
CA THR A 102 -17.22 2.93 8.73
C THR A 102 -18.14 4.09 9.15
N CYS A 103 -17.77 5.33 8.83
CA CYS A 103 -18.62 6.50 9.07
C CYS A 103 -19.91 6.40 8.23
N CYS A 104 -19.81 6.20 6.92
CA CYS A 104 -20.98 6.13 6.05
C CYS A 104 -21.90 4.94 6.38
N ALA A 105 -21.34 3.79 6.80
CA ALA A 105 -22.14 2.62 7.17
C ALA A 105 -22.92 2.81 8.49
N ARG A 106 -22.55 3.78 9.34
CA ARG A 106 -23.26 4.10 10.58
C ARG A 106 -24.40 5.08 10.38
N GLU A 107 -24.46 5.73 9.23
CA GLU A 107 -25.45 6.75 8.88
C GLU A 107 -26.59 6.21 7.99
N ALA A 108 -26.53 4.93 7.60
CA ALA A 108 -27.51 4.22 6.78
C ALA A 108 -28.36 3.24 7.60
#